data_AF-A0A3Q3D1G3-F1
#
_entry.id   AF-A0A3Q3D1G3-F1
#
_cell.length_a   1.000
_cell.length_b   1.000
_cell.length_c   1.000
_cell.angle_alpha   90.00
_cell.angle_beta   90.00
_cell.angle_gamma   90.00
#
_symmetry.space_group_name_H-M   'P 1'
#
loop_
_entity.id
_entity.type
_entity.pdbx_description
1 polymer ?
#
loop_
_entity_poly.entity_id
_entity_poly.type
_entity_poly.pdbx_seq_one_letter_code
_entity_poly.pdbx_strand_id
1 'polypeptide(L)'
;MASFYLGVTVGRLHRKDGQEKRAVNGAEAQSEKNGCVKVKMEQEEQEKFTGLNKEELLRVAGTPGWVRTRWALLVLFWLGWLGMLGGAVLLILQAPRCRDRPATHWWNRGALYHVPSVHAFTDAGDIRGVQQKVDALSKLKFKGLVIGPVHVAPPDDAIALSFQEIAADAGSLEQFKDLVRVAHRKAGHSVMWRNKFPTGQHPTFRSAMNLQPALVFWFGAGVDGVQLADVEHVAAAVPSLWADIWAIVQNGTNERPTRRLLMGSTERRSAAAVSALLSSTGVDLLTSGVLPEGDASELARSVLDLYAAHSATGLAWNLGGRGAGHLASLVGPALAPLYQLLLFTLPGTPVLQYGDEIGLMDEVSAGARLAARWRQRKGLENPVVLATAGAPAAGARVNPASLRLGAGQAMLLKFPYGG
;
A
#
# COMPACT_ATOMS: atom_id res chain seq x y z
N MET A 1 26.09 18.41 26.77
CA MET A 1 26.09 16.98 27.16
C MET A 1 24.82 16.34 26.64
N ALA A 2 24.92 15.55 25.57
CA ALA A 2 23.94 14.52 25.21
C ALA A 2 24.59 13.63 24.16
N SER A 3 25.00 12.43 24.59
CA SER A 3 25.66 11.39 23.79
C SER A 3 24.60 10.62 23.02
N PHE A 4 24.72 10.50 21.70
CA PHE A 4 23.95 9.54 20.91
C PHE A 4 24.90 8.47 20.35
N TYR A 5 24.83 7.30 20.96
CA TYR A 5 25.49 6.07 20.53
C TYR A 5 24.81 5.51 19.28
N LEU A 6 25.58 5.29 18.21
CA LEU A 6 25.17 4.50 17.05
C LEU A 6 25.42 3.01 17.37
N GLY A 7 24.35 2.24 17.56
CA GLY A 7 24.40 0.79 17.72
C GLY A 7 24.46 0.09 16.37
N VAL A 8 25.54 -0.66 16.12
CA VAL A 8 25.67 -1.60 14.99
C VAL A 8 25.20 -2.98 15.47
N THR A 9 24.15 -3.50 14.85
CA THR A 9 23.56 -4.81 15.14
C THR A 9 24.29 -5.90 14.35
N VAL A 10 25.03 -6.78 15.03
CA VAL A 10 25.62 -7.99 14.43
C VAL A 10 24.61 -9.14 14.57
N GLY A 11 24.27 -9.74 13.43
CA GLY A 11 23.34 -10.86 13.31
C GLY A 11 23.83 -12.12 14.01
N ARG A 12 22.97 -12.66 14.87
CA ARG A 12 23.11 -13.92 15.61
C ARG A 12 22.63 -15.07 14.71
N LEU A 13 23.54 -15.94 14.28
CA LEU A 13 23.21 -17.20 13.60
C LEU A 13 23.39 -18.39 14.57
N HIS A 14 22.46 -19.33 14.43
CA HIS A 14 22.08 -20.38 15.36
C HIS A 14 23.14 -21.47 15.60
N ARG A 15 23.11 -22.01 16.81
CA ARG A 15 23.89 -23.14 17.36
C ARG A 15 23.02 -24.40 17.39
N LYS A 16 23.58 -25.56 16.98
CA LYS A 16 23.24 -26.98 17.27
C LYS A 16 24.25 -27.83 16.47
N ASP A 17 24.84 -28.95 16.86
CA ASP A 17 24.98 -29.84 18.03
C ASP A 17 26.34 -30.57 17.76
N GLY A 18 27.20 -30.93 18.71
CA GLY A 18 27.09 -32.12 19.56
C GLY A 18 28.12 -33.21 19.14
N GLN A 19 28.85 -33.75 20.14
CA GLN A 19 29.80 -34.90 20.15
C GLN A 19 31.24 -34.67 19.63
N GLU A 20 32.32 -35.29 20.14
CA GLU A 20 32.78 -35.87 21.42
C GLU A 20 34.21 -36.39 21.11
N LYS A 21 35.22 -36.14 21.96
CA LYS A 21 36.19 -37.15 22.51
C LYS A 21 37.47 -36.54 23.12
N ARG A 22 37.80 -37.10 24.29
CA ARG A 22 38.92 -36.88 25.23
C ARG A 22 40.25 -37.51 24.77
N ALA A 23 41.37 -36.92 25.20
CA ALA A 23 42.58 -37.54 25.80
C ALA A 23 43.56 -36.39 26.15
N VAL A 24 43.87 -36.04 27.41
CA VAL A 24 44.67 -36.68 28.48
C VAL A 24 46.16 -36.82 28.14
N ASN A 25 46.98 -36.09 28.91
CA ASN A 25 48.44 -36.12 28.99
C ASN A 25 48.96 -37.42 29.63
N GLY A 26 50.17 -37.84 29.25
CA GLY A 26 50.96 -38.89 29.91
C GLY A 26 52.43 -38.85 29.46
N ALA A 27 53.33 -39.11 30.40
CA ALA A 27 54.78 -38.85 30.35
C ALA A 27 55.65 -39.99 29.79
N GLU A 28 56.90 -39.63 29.47
CA GLU A 28 58.19 -40.37 29.47
C GLU A 28 58.36 -41.76 28.81
N ALA A 29 59.40 -41.89 27.96
CA ALA A 29 60.49 -42.86 28.12
C ALA A 29 61.59 -42.67 27.05
N GLN A 30 62.85 -42.61 27.49
CA GLN A 30 64.08 -42.69 26.68
C GLN A 30 64.47 -44.15 26.40
N SER A 31 65.15 -44.42 25.28
CA SER A 31 66.12 -45.52 25.20
C SER A 31 67.32 -45.19 24.29
N GLU A 32 68.45 -45.81 24.60
CA GLU A 32 69.82 -45.39 24.31
C GLU A 32 70.45 -45.98 23.01
N LYS A 33 71.42 -45.21 22.47
CA LYS A 33 72.77 -45.55 21.93
C LYS A 33 72.98 -46.56 20.76
N ASN A 34 73.57 -46.07 19.65
CA ASN A 34 75.01 -46.22 19.30
C ASN A 34 75.35 -45.81 17.84
N GLY A 35 76.45 -45.04 17.66
CA GLY A 35 77.51 -45.35 16.67
C GLY A 35 77.53 -44.77 15.24
N CYS A 36 78.37 -43.72 15.05
CA CYS A 36 79.35 -43.53 13.96
C CYS A 36 78.99 -42.86 12.59
N VAL A 37 79.36 -41.56 12.53
CA VAL A 37 80.07 -40.79 11.47
C VAL A 37 79.64 -40.89 9.99
N LYS A 38 79.16 -39.77 9.44
CA LYS A 38 79.51 -39.31 8.08
C LYS A 38 79.59 -37.77 8.01
N VAL A 39 80.57 -37.31 7.25
CA VAL A 39 81.19 -35.98 7.24
C VAL A 39 80.39 -34.95 6.41
N LYS A 40 80.42 -33.68 6.89
CA LYS A 40 80.25 -32.37 6.21
C LYS A 40 79.83 -32.36 4.72
N MET A 41 78.77 -31.61 4.42
CA MET A 41 78.82 -30.49 3.45
C MET A 41 77.77 -29.43 3.85
N GLU A 42 78.16 -28.18 3.64
CA GLU A 42 77.45 -26.95 4.00
C GLU A 42 76.02 -26.91 3.44
N GLN A 43 75.04 -26.72 4.33
CA GLN A 43 73.73 -26.21 3.97
C GLN A 43 73.53 -24.92 4.73
N GLU A 44 73.45 -23.84 3.96
CA GLU A 44 73.05 -22.51 4.36
C GLU A 44 71.89 -22.62 5.36
N GLU A 45 72.15 -22.28 6.63
CA GLU A 45 71.08 -22.00 7.58
C GLU A 45 70.37 -20.76 7.03
N GLN A 46 69.25 -21.00 6.34
CA GLN A 46 68.22 -20.00 6.18
C GLN A 46 67.83 -19.55 7.58
N GLU A 47 68.42 -18.45 8.02
CA GLU A 47 68.02 -17.76 9.24
C GLU A 47 66.56 -17.36 9.08
N LYS A 48 65.69 -18.19 9.65
CA LYS A 48 64.28 -17.89 9.82
C LYS A 48 64.22 -16.80 10.88
N PHE A 49 64.22 -15.56 10.43
CA PHE A 49 64.16 -14.35 11.25
C PHE A 49 62.99 -14.41 12.24
N THR A 50 63.26 -14.88 13.45
CA THR A 50 62.41 -14.69 14.62
C THR A 50 62.63 -13.24 15.05
N GLY A 51 61.55 -12.46 15.21
CA GLY A 51 61.63 -11.01 15.33
C GLY A 51 62.70 -10.49 16.31
N LEU A 52 63.34 -9.37 15.94
CA LEU A 52 64.41 -8.70 16.69
C LEU A 52 64.06 -8.44 18.16
N ASN A 53 65.04 -8.63 19.05
CA ASN A 53 64.96 -8.23 20.44
C ASN A 53 64.90 -6.69 20.56
N LYS A 54 64.28 -6.15 21.63
CA LYS A 54 64.00 -4.71 21.82
C LYS A 54 65.24 -3.82 21.60
N GLU A 55 66.39 -4.26 22.07
CA GLU A 55 67.64 -3.51 22.02
C GLU A 55 68.25 -3.47 20.61
N GLU A 56 68.15 -4.57 19.88
CA GLU A 56 68.61 -4.69 18.48
C GLU A 56 67.68 -3.90 17.54
N LEU A 57 66.38 -3.94 17.81
CA LEU A 57 65.38 -3.14 17.10
C LEU A 57 65.63 -1.63 17.29
N LEU A 58 65.94 -1.18 18.51
CA LEU A 58 66.21 0.23 18.80
C LEU A 58 67.51 0.72 18.16
N ARG A 59 68.54 -0.14 18.04
CA ARG A 59 69.78 0.21 17.32
C ARG A 59 69.53 0.47 15.83
N VAL A 60 68.70 -0.35 15.18
CA VAL A 60 68.37 -0.17 13.75
C VAL A 60 67.35 0.98 13.56
N ALA A 61 66.35 1.08 14.43
CA ALA A 61 65.30 2.11 14.37
C ALA A 61 65.77 3.52 14.73
N GLY A 62 66.88 3.65 15.47
CA GLY A 62 67.49 4.93 15.85
C GLY A 62 68.33 5.58 14.74
N THR A 63 68.54 4.91 13.62
CA THR A 63 69.33 5.47 12.50
C THR A 63 68.63 6.71 11.93
N PRO A 64 69.37 7.77 11.55
CA PRO A 64 68.80 9.03 11.07
C PRO A 64 67.93 8.86 9.81
N GLY A 65 68.20 7.84 8.99
CA GLY A 65 67.35 7.45 7.87
C GLY A 65 65.97 6.97 8.32
N TRP A 66 65.89 6.00 9.24
CA TRP A 66 64.63 5.46 9.75
C TRP A 66 63.82 6.49 10.55
N VAL A 67 64.48 7.36 11.32
CA VAL A 67 63.81 8.44 12.04
C VAL A 67 63.14 9.40 11.06
N ARG A 68 63.83 9.82 9.99
CA ARG A 68 63.26 10.69 8.95
C ARG A 68 62.10 10.02 8.22
N THR A 69 62.23 8.74 7.85
CA THR A 69 61.16 7.97 7.19
C THR A 69 59.92 7.85 8.08
N ARG A 70 60.08 7.60 9.38
CA ARG A 70 58.96 7.53 10.33
C ARG A 70 58.23 8.87 10.45
N TRP A 71 58.97 9.98 10.56
CA TRP A 71 58.38 11.31 10.58
C TRP A 71 57.68 11.65 9.26
N ALA A 72 58.25 11.28 8.12
CA ALA A 72 57.63 11.47 6.80
C ALA A 72 56.30 10.69 6.66
N LEU A 73 56.28 9.41 7.06
CA LEU A 73 55.08 8.57 7.06
C LEU A 73 54.01 9.10 8.03
N LEU A 74 54.41 9.60 9.20
CA LEU A 74 53.50 10.18 10.17
C LEU A 74 52.84 11.46 9.62
N VAL A 75 53.62 12.33 8.98
CA VAL A 75 53.10 13.55 8.33
C VAL A 75 52.14 13.19 7.19
N LEU A 76 52.51 12.22 6.35
CA LEU A 76 51.68 11.78 5.22
C LEU A 76 50.36 11.13 5.70
N PHE A 77 50.40 10.37 6.78
CA PHE A 77 49.22 9.83 7.45
C PHE A 77 48.27 10.94 7.91
N TRP A 78 48.78 11.96 8.62
CA TRP A 78 47.94 13.08 9.07
C TRP A 78 47.39 13.92 7.91
N LEU A 79 48.18 14.15 6.85
CA LEU A 79 47.70 14.83 5.64
C LEU A 79 46.59 14.02 4.95
N GLY A 80 46.74 12.71 4.81
CA GLY A 80 45.70 11.83 4.27
C GLY A 80 44.44 11.81 5.13
N TRP A 81 44.61 11.76 6.46
CA TRP A 81 43.49 11.81 7.41
C TRP A 81 42.73 13.14 7.35
N LEU A 82 43.44 14.27 7.35
CA LEU A 82 42.84 15.61 7.18
C LEU A 82 42.19 15.78 5.80
N GLY A 83 42.80 15.25 4.74
CA GLY A 83 42.24 15.26 3.39
C GLY A 83 40.94 14.43 3.31
N MET A 84 40.92 13.26 3.94
CA MET A 84 39.72 12.42 4.03
C MET A 84 38.63 13.09 4.87
N LEU A 85 38.98 13.73 5.99
CA LEU A 85 38.03 14.50 6.81
C LEU A 85 37.46 15.69 6.03
N GLY A 86 38.32 16.46 5.36
CA GLY A 86 37.92 17.58 4.52
C GLY A 86 37.04 17.15 3.35
N GLY A 87 37.37 16.03 2.71
CA GLY A 87 36.55 15.42 1.66
C GLY A 87 35.17 14.99 2.17
N ALA A 88 35.09 14.38 3.35
CA ALA A 88 33.82 13.99 3.96
C ALA A 88 32.94 15.23 4.28
N VAL A 89 33.53 16.29 4.84
CA VAL A 89 32.82 17.54 5.10
C VAL A 89 32.36 18.18 3.80
N LEU A 90 33.21 18.24 2.78
CA LEU A 90 32.86 18.78 1.47
C LEU A 90 31.68 18.04 0.82
N LEU A 91 31.67 16.70 0.91
CA LEU A 91 30.56 15.87 0.42
C LEU A 91 29.25 16.19 1.14
N ILE A 92 29.28 16.37 2.48
CA ILE A 92 28.09 16.72 3.25
C ILE A 92 27.58 18.13 2.88
N LEU A 93 28.48 19.08 2.64
CA LEU A 93 28.11 20.45 2.26
C LEU A 93 27.56 20.55 0.84
N GLN A 94 28.07 19.73 -0.09
CA GLN A 94 27.59 19.68 -1.48
C GLN A 94 26.31 18.84 -1.64
N ALA A 95 26.04 17.91 -0.72
CA ALA A 95 24.84 17.09 -0.78
C ALA A 95 23.58 17.96 -0.62
N PRO A 96 22.66 17.95 -1.60
CA PRO A 96 21.41 18.70 -1.49
C PRO A 96 20.61 18.18 -0.30
N ARG A 97 19.97 19.09 0.44
CA ARG A 97 19.07 18.70 1.54
C ARG A 97 17.94 17.83 0.99
N CYS A 98 17.60 16.78 1.73
CA CYS A 98 16.40 16.01 1.46
C CYS A 98 15.19 16.95 1.46
N ARG A 99 14.29 16.82 0.47
CA ARG A 99 12.99 17.46 0.54
C ARG A 99 12.23 16.89 1.73
N ASP A 100 11.69 17.76 2.57
CA ASP A 100 10.85 17.33 3.68
C ASP A 100 9.64 16.59 3.12
N ARG A 101 9.32 15.44 3.73
CA ARG A 101 8.13 14.69 3.34
C ARG A 101 6.93 15.51 3.76
N PRO A 102 6.01 15.87 2.84
CA PRO A 102 4.80 16.59 3.23
C PRO A 102 4.02 15.75 4.23
N ALA A 103 3.38 16.41 5.21
CA ALA A 103 2.55 15.73 6.18
C ALA A 103 1.35 15.11 5.45
N THR A 104 1.33 13.78 5.30
CA THR A 104 0.23 13.06 4.68
C THR A 104 -0.73 12.51 5.72
N HIS A 105 -2.02 12.64 5.42
CA HIS A 105 -3.11 12.02 6.17
C HIS A 105 -3.13 10.49 5.98
N TRP A 106 -3.90 9.79 6.82
CA TRP A 106 -3.92 8.33 6.81
C TRP A 106 -4.50 7.75 5.51
N TRP A 107 -5.46 8.44 4.88
CA TRP A 107 -6.05 8.03 3.60
C TRP A 107 -5.09 8.15 2.42
N ASN A 108 -4.09 9.04 2.50
CA ASN A 108 -3.06 9.22 1.46
C ASN A 108 -1.95 8.15 1.51
N ARG A 109 -2.00 7.21 2.47
CA ARG A 109 -0.95 6.21 2.69
C ARG A 109 -1.27 4.84 2.09
N GLY A 110 -2.43 4.67 1.46
CA GLY A 110 -2.81 3.41 0.80
C GLY A 110 -4.27 3.38 0.37
N ALA A 111 -4.71 2.24 -0.16
CA ALA A 111 -6.05 2.10 -0.72
C ALA A 111 -7.15 2.09 0.34
N LEU A 112 -8.33 2.55 -0.08
CA LEU A 112 -9.59 2.36 0.63
C LEU A 112 -10.30 1.12 0.08
N TYR A 113 -10.70 0.22 0.97
CA TYR A 113 -11.40 -1.01 0.63
C TYR A 113 -12.88 -0.85 0.93
N HIS A 114 -13.71 -0.95 -0.09
CA HIS A 114 -15.13 -0.64 -0.02
C HIS A 114 -15.97 -1.92 0.01
N VAL A 115 -16.75 -2.08 1.08
CA VAL A 115 -17.69 -3.18 1.27
C VAL A 115 -19.09 -2.64 1.05
N PRO A 116 -19.71 -2.84 -0.13
CA PRO A 116 -20.97 -2.19 -0.47
C PRO A 116 -22.16 -2.68 0.38
N SER A 117 -22.17 -3.96 0.75
CA SER A 117 -23.18 -4.57 1.61
C SER A 117 -22.54 -5.62 2.52
N VAL A 118 -22.88 -5.57 3.81
CA VAL A 118 -22.41 -6.54 4.81
C VAL A 118 -22.97 -7.94 4.55
N HIS A 119 -24.22 -8.01 4.06
CA HIS A 119 -24.88 -9.25 3.67
C HIS A 119 -24.19 -9.95 2.50
N ALA A 120 -23.68 -9.18 1.54
CA ALA A 120 -22.98 -9.69 0.37
C ALA A 120 -21.55 -10.15 0.68
N PHE A 121 -20.92 -9.52 1.69
CA PHE A 121 -19.52 -9.72 2.00
C PHE A 121 -19.25 -11.05 2.72
N THR A 122 -20.22 -11.57 3.48
CA THR A 122 -20.00 -12.71 4.38
C THR A 122 -21.17 -13.68 4.38
N ASP A 123 -20.89 -14.96 4.62
CA ASP A 123 -21.93 -16.00 4.67
C ASP A 123 -22.89 -15.80 5.85
N ALA A 124 -22.38 -15.26 6.96
CA ALA A 124 -23.20 -14.88 8.12
C ALA A 124 -24.08 -13.66 7.84
N GLY A 125 -23.68 -12.84 6.86
CA GLY A 125 -24.37 -11.63 6.44
C GLY A 125 -24.41 -10.52 7.48
N ASP A 126 -23.55 -10.56 8.50
CA ASP A 126 -23.56 -9.65 9.65
C ASP A 126 -22.20 -8.95 9.88
N ILE A 127 -22.20 -7.97 10.78
CA ILE A 127 -20.99 -7.22 11.17
C ILE A 127 -19.93 -8.15 11.79
N ARG A 128 -20.34 -9.24 12.45
CA ARG A 128 -19.40 -10.23 13.02
C ARG A 128 -18.64 -10.99 11.94
N GLY A 129 -19.30 -11.34 10.84
CA GLY A 129 -18.67 -11.91 9.67
C GLY A 129 -17.57 -10.98 9.13
N VAL A 130 -17.84 -9.67 9.09
CA VAL A 130 -16.85 -8.68 8.64
C VAL A 130 -15.64 -8.72 9.57
N GLN A 131 -15.88 -8.72 10.89
CA GLN A 131 -14.84 -8.78 11.91
C GLN A 131 -13.94 -10.03 11.76
N GLN A 132 -14.51 -11.18 11.45
CA GLN A 132 -13.75 -12.41 11.22
C GLN A 132 -12.84 -12.32 9.99
N LYS A 133 -13.26 -11.58 8.95
CA LYS A 133 -12.47 -11.39 7.72
C LYS A 133 -11.43 -10.27 7.81
N VAL A 134 -11.45 -9.42 8.84
CA VAL A 134 -10.46 -8.32 9.00
C VAL A 134 -9.02 -8.82 8.92
N ASP A 135 -8.71 -9.98 9.50
CA ASP A 135 -7.37 -10.57 9.47
C ASP A 135 -6.96 -10.99 8.05
N ALA A 136 -7.91 -11.49 7.25
CA ALA A 136 -7.67 -11.83 5.85
C ALA A 136 -7.47 -10.56 5.01
N LEU A 137 -8.30 -9.53 5.24
CA LEU A 137 -8.18 -8.25 4.55
C LEU A 137 -6.84 -7.56 4.88
N SER A 138 -6.31 -7.71 6.10
CA SER A 138 -5.02 -7.13 6.49
C SER A 138 -3.85 -7.56 5.58
N LYS A 139 -3.95 -8.75 4.96
CA LYS A 139 -2.96 -9.22 3.98
C LYS A 139 -2.96 -8.39 2.68
N LEU A 140 -4.07 -7.73 2.34
CA LEU A 140 -4.19 -6.86 1.18
C LEU A 140 -3.53 -5.48 1.38
N LYS A 141 -3.08 -5.16 2.60
CA LYS A 141 -2.38 -3.91 2.95
C LYS A 141 -3.15 -2.62 2.59
N PHE A 142 -4.47 -2.65 2.65
CA PHE A 142 -5.28 -1.44 2.54
C PHE A 142 -5.11 -0.55 3.80
N LYS A 143 -5.62 0.69 3.79
CA LYS A 143 -5.52 1.62 4.93
C LYS A 143 -6.85 2.02 5.53
N GLY A 144 -7.91 2.06 4.73
CA GLY A 144 -9.25 2.36 5.22
C GLY A 144 -10.26 1.30 4.79
N LEU A 145 -11.14 0.89 5.71
CA LEU A 145 -12.30 0.05 5.41
C LEU A 145 -13.54 0.93 5.33
N VAL A 146 -14.15 1.03 4.15
CA VAL A 146 -15.42 1.71 3.96
C VAL A 146 -16.54 0.69 4.04
N ILE A 147 -17.30 0.73 5.13
CA ILE A 147 -18.41 -0.18 5.36
C ILE A 147 -19.68 0.44 4.79
N GLY A 148 -20.41 -0.34 4.02
CA GLY A 148 -21.70 0.02 3.46
C GLY A 148 -22.74 0.39 4.53
N PRO A 149 -23.94 0.80 4.11
CA PRO A 149 -24.98 1.23 5.04
C PRO A 149 -25.34 0.07 5.97
N VAL A 150 -25.00 0.24 7.25
CA VAL A 150 -25.41 -0.65 8.34
C VAL A 150 -26.64 -0.09 9.06
N HIS A 151 -27.06 1.12 8.72
CA HIS A 151 -28.20 1.79 9.32
C HIS A 151 -29.51 1.41 8.63
N VAL A 152 -30.63 1.66 9.32
CA VAL A 152 -31.97 1.38 8.81
C VAL A 152 -32.27 2.29 7.62
N ALA A 153 -32.27 1.72 6.41
CA ALA A 153 -32.57 2.43 5.16
C ALA A 153 -33.50 1.59 4.26
N PRO A 154 -34.82 1.60 4.51
CA PRO A 154 -35.80 0.91 3.68
C PRO A 154 -35.79 1.46 2.25
N PRO A 155 -36.01 0.62 1.22
CA PRO A 155 -35.95 1.05 -0.17
C PRO A 155 -37.03 2.08 -0.55
N ASP A 156 -38.23 1.96 0.05
CA ASP A 156 -39.42 2.73 -0.35
C ASP A 156 -39.95 3.67 0.77
N ASP A 157 -39.34 3.65 1.95
CA ASP A 157 -39.81 4.44 3.10
C ASP A 157 -38.73 5.42 3.60
N ALA A 158 -38.86 6.67 3.16
CA ALA A 158 -37.99 7.76 3.58
C ALA A 158 -38.27 8.27 5.00
N ILE A 159 -39.43 7.94 5.58
CA ILE A 159 -39.81 8.36 6.94
C ILE A 159 -39.19 7.41 7.97
N ALA A 160 -39.16 6.11 7.67
CA ALA A 160 -38.51 5.10 8.50
C ALA A 160 -36.96 5.09 8.38
N LEU A 161 -36.38 5.96 7.56
CA LEU A 161 -34.93 6.12 7.45
C LEU A 161 -34.34 6.65 8.77
N SER A 162 -33.53 5.83 9.43
CA SER A 162 -32.78 6.22 10.62
C SER A 162 -31.30 5.97 10.42
N PHE A 163 -30.48 7.02 10.48
CA PHE A 163 -29.03 6.91 10.33
C PHE A 163 -28.30 6.48 11.60
N GLN A 164 -28.96 6.55 12.76
CA GLN A 164 -28.37 6.28 14.07
C GLN A 164 -28.65 4.84 14.54
N GLU A 165 -29.70 4.22 14.00
CA GLU A 165 -30.06 2.85 14.33
C GLU A 165 -29.42 1.89 13.35
N ILE A 166 -28.81 0.83 13.88
CA ILE A 166 -28.29 -0.27 13.06
C ILE A 166 -29.44 -1.19 12.69
N ALA A 167 -29.49 -1.58 11.43
CA ALA A 167 -30.49 -2.49 10.92
C ALA A 167 -30.38 -3.86 11.61
N ALA A 168 -31.52 -4.43 12.00
CA ALA A 168 -31.57 -5.64 12.82
C ALA A 168 -30.95 -6.87 12.14
N ASP A 169 -30.93 -6.87 10.80
CA ASP A 169 -30.27 -7.86 9.95
C ASP A 169 -28.74 -7.69 9.91
N ALA A 170 -28.22 -6.47 10.07
CA ALA A 170 -26.79 -6.19 10.05
C ALA A 170 -26.10 -6.49 11.40
N GLY A 171 -26.79 -6.29 12.52
CA GLY A 171 -26.30 -6.63 13.86
C GLY A 171 -26.62 -5.59 14.94
N SER A 172 -25.71 -5.40 15.90
CA SER A 172 -25.88 -4.43 16.99
C SER A 172 -24.76 -3.39 17.08
N LEU A 173 -25.03 -2.28 17.78
CA LEU A 173 -24.05 -1.20 17.98
C LEU A 173 -22.79 -1.66 18.71
N GLU A 174 -22.93 -2.56 19.68
CA GLU A 174 -21.78 -3.09 20.41
C GLU A 174 -20.89 -3.95 19.49
N GLN A 175 -21.48 -4.74 18.59
CA GLN A 175 -20.73 -5.49 17.58
C GLN A 175 -19.99 -4.56 16.61
N PHE A 176 -20.60 -3.44 16.25
CA PHE A 176 -19.95 -2.42 15.41
C PHE A 176 -18.75 -1.79 16.14
N LYS A 177 -18.90 -1.40 17.41
CA LYS A 177 -17.79 -0.88 18.22
C LYS A 177 -16.68 -1.91 18.41
N ASP A 178 -17.02 -3.19 18.57
CA ASP A 178 -16.06 -4.29 18.59
C ASP A 178 -15.26 -4.38 17.28
N LEU A 179 -15.94 -4.32 16.14
CA LEU A 179 -15.31 -4.32 14.81
C LEU A 179 -14.33 -3.15 14.66
N VAL A 180 -14.73 -1.94 15.03
CA VAL A 180 -13.87 -0.74 15.00
C VAL A 180 -12.63 -0.94 15.86
N ARG A 181 -12.79 -1.43 17.10
CA ARG A 181 -11.69 -1.73 18.02
C ARG A 181 -10.73 -2.80 17.47
N VAL A 182 -11.24 -3.80 16.75
CA VAL A 182 -10.43 -4.85 16.12
C VAL A 182 -9.66 -4.29 14.91
N ALA A 183 -10.32 -3.50 14.06
CA ALA A 183 -9.71 -2.88 12.88
C ALA A 183 -8.55 -1.94 13.27
N HIS A 184 -8.75 -1.12 14.30
CA HIS A 184 -7.70 -0.23 14.83
C HIS A 184 -6.51 -1.00 15.40
N ARG A 185 -6.75 -2.02 16.25
CA ARG A 185 -5.67 -2.75 16.93
C ARG A 185 -4.84 -3.64 16.02
N LYS A 186 -5.50 -4.44 15.18
CA LYS A 186 -4.80 -5.51 14.44
C LYS A 186 -4.14 -5.02 13.16
N ALA A 187 -4.66 -3.95 12.57
CA ALA A 187 -4.23 -3.56 11.23
C ALA A 187 -3.99 -2.05 11.06
N GLY A 188 -4.21 -1.25 12.11
CA GLY A 188 -4.11 0.21 12.02
C GLY A 188 -4.98 0.78 10.89
N HIS A 189 -6.06 0.08 10.56
CA HIS A 189 -6.97 0.48 9.49
C HIS A 189 -8.00 1.43 10.07
N SER A 190 -8.22 2.53 9.36
CA SER A 190 -9.30 3.44 9.68
C SER A 190 -10.63 2.89 9.19
N VAL A 191 -11.69 3.07 9.97
CA VAL A 191 -13.03 2.60 9.58
C VAL A 191 -13.86 3.80 9.15
N MET A 192 -14.59 3.64 8.05
CA MET A 192 -15.49 4.65 7.52
C MET A 192 -16.91 4.12 7.41
N TRP A 193 -17.88 4.97 7.78
CA TRP A 193 -19.30 4.71 7.58
C TRP A 193 -19.77 5.36 6.28
N ARG A 194 -20.57 4.64 5.49
CA ARG A 194 -21.19 5.15 4.27
C ARG A 194 -22.70 5.27 4.44
N ASN A 195 -23.24 6.45 4.16
CA ASN A 195 -24.68 6.64 4.16
C ASN A 195 -25.33 6.09 2.86
N LYS A 196 -26.63 5.81 2.96
CA LYS A 196 -27.47 5.43 1.83
C LYS A 196 -28.83 6.09 2.00
N PHE A 197 -29.34 6.64 0.90
CA PHE A 197 -30.70 7.13 0.79
C PHE A 197 -31.58 6.04 0.14
N PRO A 198 -32.91 6.06 0.39
CA PRO A 198 -33.87 5.19 -0.30
C PRO A 198 -33.68 5.23 -1.82
N THR A 199 -33.94 4.09 -2.47
CA THR A 199 -33.59 3.90 -3.88
C THR A 199 -34.38 4.88 -4.76
N GLY A 200 -33.70 5.58 -5.68
CA GLY A 200 -34.34 6.53 -6.60
C GLY A 200 -34.76 7.85 -5.97
N GLN A 201 -34.40 8.12 -4.70
CA GLN A 201 -34.70 9.39 -4.04
C GLN A 201 -33.41 10.14 -3.70
N HIS A 202 -33.36 11.41 -4.10
CA HIS A 202 -32.35 12.36 -3.64
C HIS A 202 -32.59 12.75 -2.16
N PRO A 203 -31.56 13.23 -1.44
CA PRO A 203 -31.74 13.70 -0.07
C PRO A 203 -32.80 14.80 -0.01
N THR A 204 -33.84 14.56 0.79
CA THR A 204 -34.81 15.59 1.15
C THR A 204 -34.23 16.46 2.26
N PHE A 205 -34.75 17.67 2.44
CA PHE A 205 -34.35 18.56 3.52
C PHE A 205 -34.35 17.86 4.89
N ARG A 206 -35.39 17.06 5.18
CA ARG A 206 -35.53 16.30 6.42
C ARG A 206 -34.45 15.23 6.58
N SER A 207 -34.19 14.45 5.53
CA SER A 207 -33.15 13.41 5.60
C SER A 207 -31.75 14.02 5.67
N ALA A 208 -31.52 15.15 5.00
CA ALA A 208 -30.27 15.89 5.11
C ALA A 208 -30.05 16.39 6.56
N MET A 209 -31.04 17.02 7.19
CA MET A 209 -30.93 17.48 8.59
C MET A 209 -30.59 16.36 9.58
N ASN A 210 -31.08 15.14 9.34
CA ASN A 210 -30.77 13.98 10.19
C ASN A 210 -29.32 13.46 10.04
N LEU A 211 -28.55 13.94 9.05
CA LEU A 211 -27.14 13.55 8.90
C LEU A 211 -26.26 14.14 10.00
N GLN A 212 -26.47 15.40 10.39
CA GLN A 212 -25.66 16.06 11.41
C GLN A 212 -25.61 15.28 12.74
N PRO A 213 -26.75 14.92 13.37
CA PRO A 213 -26.70 14.14 14.60
C PRO A 213 -26.19 12.71 14.37
N ALA A 214 -26.37 12.15 13.17
CA ALA A 214 -25.78 10.86 12.81
C ALA A 214 -24.24 10.90 12.75
N LEU A 215 -23.65 11.97 12.23
CA LEU A 215 -22.18 12.14 12.23
C LEU A 215 -21.63 12.13 13.66
N VAL A 216 -22.28 12.87 14.56
CA VAL A 216 -21.89 12.89 15.99
C VAL A 216 -21.98 11.49 16.59
N PHE A 217 -23.06 10.77 16.29
CA PHE A 217 -23.25 9.38 16.74
C PHE A 217 -22.15 8.44 16.24
N TRP A 218 -21.86 8.43 14.93
CA TRP A 218 -20.85 7.54 14.34
C TRP A 218 -19.42 7.90 14.75
N PHE A 219 -19.10 9.18 14.88
CA PHE A 219 -17.82 9.60 15.44
C PHE A 219 -17.69 9.22 16.92
N GLY A 220 -18.78 9.27 17.69
CA GLY A 220 -18.84 8.75 19.06
C GLY A 220 -18.67 7.23 19.14
N ALA A 221 -19.08 6.49 18.10
CA ALA A 221 -18.83 5.06 17.97
C ALA A 221 -17.38 4.71 17.57
N GLY A 222 -16.55 5.72 17.28
CA GLY A 222 -15.12 5.56 17.00
C GLY A 222 -14.76 5.44 15.51
N VAL A 223 -15.66 5.82 14.60
CA VAL A 223 -15.39 5.88 13.15
C VAL A 223 -14.39 7.00 12.83
N ASP A 224 -13.49 6.81 11.86
CA ASP A 224 -12.43 7.77 11.51
C ASP A 224 -12.80 8.66 10.31
N GLY A 225 -13.84 8.30 9.56
CA GLY A 225 -14.33 9.09 8.44
C GLY A 225 -15.72 8.69 7.97
N VAL A 226 -16.33 9.54 7.18
CA VAL A 226 -17.68 9.30 6.65
C VAL A 226 -17.67 9.50 5.15
N GLN A 227 -18.33 8.59 4.44
CA GLN A 227 -18.66 8.74 3.04
C GLN A 227 -20.12 9.19 2.90
N LEU A 228 -20.29 10.42 2.43
CA LEU A 228 -21.60 10.98 2.10
C LEU A 228 -21.87 10.78 0.62
N ALA A 229 -23.08 10.34 0.31
CA ALA A 229 -23.55 10.20 -1.04
C ALA A 229 -24.41 11.36 -1.51
N ASP A 230 -24.36 11.60 -2.82
CA ASP A 230 -25.02 12.72 -3.50
C ASP A 230 -24.69 14.06 -2.84
N VAL A 231 -23.39 14.29 -2.61
CA VAL A 231 -22.89 15.48 -1.91
C VAL A 231 -23.36 16.78 -2.57
N GLU A 232 -23.56 16.79 -3.89
CA GLU A 232 -24.15 17.91 -4.62
C GLU A 232 -25.57 18.26 -4.13
N HIS A 233 -26.40 17.26 -3.82
CA HIS A 233 -27.77 17.46 -3.37
C HIS A 233 -27.81 17.77 -1.87
N VAL A 234 -26.94 17.14 -1.08
CA VAL A 234 -26.83 17.44 0.36
C VAL A 234 -26.37 18.88 0.58
N ALA A 235 -25.33 19.31 -0.13
CA ALA A 235 -24.81 20.68 -0.04
C ALA A 235 -25.81 21.72 -0.56
N ALA A 236 -26.55 21.40 -1.62
CA ALA A 236 -27.58 22.30 -2.16
C ALA A 236 -28.84 22.37 -1.29
N ALA A 237 -29.22 21.28 -0.61
CA ALA A 237 -30.45 21.24 0.19
C ALA A 237 -30.39 22.22 1.38
N VAL A 238 -29.26 22.26 2.09
CA VAL A 238 -29.06 23.14 3.25
C VAL A 238 -27.60 23.60 3.37
N PRO A 239 -27.24 24.79 2.87
CA PRO A 239 -25.85 25.28 2.91
C PRO A 239 -25.31 25.47 4.35
N SER A 240 -26.15 25.89 5.29
CA SER A 240 -25.74 26.07 6.70
C SER A 240 -25.39 24.73 7.36
N LEU A 241 -26.18 23.68 7.09
CA LEU A 241 -25.91 22.32 7.55
C LEU A 241 -24.58 21.81 7.01
N TRP A 242 -24.24 22.14 5.75
CA TRP A 242 -22.97 21.71 5.16
C TRP A 242 -21.77 22.30 5.92
N ALA A 243 -21.84 23.57 6.32
CA ALA A 243 -20.83 24.19 7.16
C ALA A 243 -20.73 23.51 8.54
N ASP A 244 -21.86 23.11 9.14
CA ASP A 244 -21.88 22.38 10.40
C ASP A 244 -21.25 20.98 10.27
N ILE A 245 -21.58 20.24 9.21
CA ILE A 245 -20.97 18.94 8.88
C ILE A 245 -19.45 19.09 8.79
N TRP A 246 -18.98 20.10 8.07
CA TRP A 246 -17.57 20.39 7.92
C TRP A 246 -16.91 20.67 9.28
N ALA A 247 -17.53 21.51 10.11
CA ALA A 247 -17.05 21.82 11.45
C ALA A 247 -16.97 20.56 12.34
N ILE A 248 -17.95 19.65 12.28
CA ILE A 248 -17.97 18.40 13.05
C ILE A 248 -16.84 17.45 12.63
N VAL A 249 -16.54 17.38 11.33
CA VAL A 249 -15.43 16.56 10.82
C VAL A 249 -14.09 17.17 11.20
N GLN A 250 -13.94 18.50 11.10
CA GLN A 250 -12.69 19.18 11.41
C GLN A 250 -12.39 19.31 12.91
N ASN A 251 -13.41 19.31 13.76
CA ASN A 251 -13.26 19.38 15.21
C ASN A 251 -12.72 18.03 15.73
N GLY A 252 -11.40 17.86 15.63
CA GLY A 252 -10.68 16.72 16.17
C GLY A 252 -10.76 16.71 17.69
N THR A 253 -11.17 15.59 18.27
CA THR A 253 -11.12 15.40 19.72
C THR A 253 -9.67 15.17 20.17
N ASN A 254 -9.30 15.66 21.35
CA ASN A 254 -7.94 15.53 21.90
C ASN A 254 -7.42 14.08 21.99
N GLU A 255 -8.33 13.09 21.99
CA GLU A 255 -8.02 11.66 22.07
C GLU A 255 -7.53 11.06 20.74
N ARG A 256 -7.79 11.70 19.60
CA ARG A 256 -7.33 11.23 18.27
C ARG A 256 -6.79 12.41 17.44
N PRO A 257 -5.46 12.63 17.41
CA PRO A 257 -4.85 13.76 16.70
C PRO A 257 -4.90 13.64 15.17
N THR A 258 -5.34 12.51 14.61
CA THR A 258 -5.52 12.34 13.17
C THR A 258 -6.84 12.95 12.72
N ARG A 259 -6.77 13.90 11.77
CA ARG A 259 -7.94 14.50 11.10
C ARG A 259 -8.91 13.42 10.62
N ARG A 260 -10.21 13.63 10.86
CA ARG A 260 -11.30 12.78 10.34
C ARG A 260 -11.46 13.03 8.84
N LEU A 261 -11.86 12.00 8.11
CA LEU A 261 -12.04 12.09 6.66
C LEU A 261 -13.51 12.37 6.30
N LEU A 262 -13.77 13.40 5.50
CA LEU A 262 -15.04 13.56 4.80
C LEU A 262 -14.88 13.20 3.32
N MET A 263 -15.48 12.08 2.93
CA MET A 263 -15.49 11.61 1.55
C MET A 263 -16.86 11.85 0.92
N GLY A 264 -16.88 12.47 -0.25
CA GLY A 264 -18.09 12.59 -1.07
C GLY A 264 -18.20 11.46 -2.09
N SER A 265 -19.41 11.17 -2.54
CA SER A 265 -19.65 10.40 -3.76
C SER A 265 -20.66 11.10 -4.65
N THR A 266 -20.38 11.11 -5.96
CA THR A 266 -21.19 11.73 -7.01
C THR A 266 -21.29 10.80 -8.21
N GLU A 267 -22.37 10.93 -8.98
CA GLU A 267 -22.56 10.21 -10.25
C GLU A 267 -22.07 10.99 -11.47
N ARG A 268 -21.54 12.21 -11.26
CA ARG A 268 -20.95 13.02 -12.33
C ARG A 268 -19.79 12.27 -12.99
N ARG A 269 -19.76 12.31 -14.33
CA ARG A 269 -18.74 11.67 -15.17
C ARG A 269 -17.76 12.65 -15.82
N SER A 270 -18.07 13.94 -15.83
CA SER A 270 -17.21 14.96 -16.41
C SER A 270 -16.17 15.43 -15.40
N ALA A 271 -14.90 15.47 -15.81
CA ALA A 271 -13.79 16.01 -15.00
C ALA A 271 -14.06 17.45 -14.54
N ALA A 272 -14.60 18.30 -15.41
CA ALA A 272 -14.94 19.69 -15.08
C ALA A 272 -16.02 19.78 -14.00
N ALA A 273 -17.07 18.95 -14.07
CA ALA A 273 -18.13 18.92 -13.08
C ALA A 273 -17.62 18.43 -11.70
N VAL A 274 -16.75 17.42 -11.70
CA VAL A 274 -16.13 16.88 -10.48
C VAL A 274 -15.17 17.89 -9.86
N SER A 275 -14.37 18.57 -10.68
CA SER A 275 -13.48 19.65 -10.26
C SER A 275 -14.27 20.80 -9.61
N ALA A 276 -15.36 21.24 -10.24
CA ALA A 276 -16.24 22.27 -9.68
C ALA A 276 -16.83 21.84 -8.33
N LEU A 277 -17.27 20.57 -8.22
CA LEU A 277 -17.87 20.05 -6.98
C LEU A 277 -16.86 19.92 -5.85
N LEU A 278 -15.63 19.48 -6.14
CA LEU A 278 -14.53 19.46 -5.15
C LEU A 278 -14.27 20.85 -4.59
N SER A 279 -14.19 21.86 -5.47
CA SER A 279 -13.94 23.24 -5.07
C SER A 279 -15.11 23.87 -4.30
N SER A 280 -16.36 23.52 -4.63
CA SER A 280 -17.54 24.10 -3.97
C SER A 280 -17.89 23.42 -2.65
N THR A 281 -17.74 22.09 -2.56
CA THR A 281 -18.12 21.33 -1.36
C THR A 281 -16.98 21.24 -0.35
N GLY A 282 -15.73 21.35 -0.81
CA GLY A 282 -14.54 21.28 0.02
C GLY A 282 -14.19 19.89 0.52
N VAL A 283 -14.93 18.82 0.17
CA VAL A 283 -14.67 17.45 0.65
C VAL A 283 -13.20 17.04 0.50
N ASP A 284 -12.68 16.25 1.45
CA ASP A 284 -11.27 15.84 1.44
C ASP A 284 -10.96 14.85 0.29
N LEU A 285 -11.95 14.01 -0.07
CA LEU A 285 -11.89 13.06 -1.18
C LEU A 285 -13.26 12.98 -1.87
N LEU A 286 -13.29 12.77 -3.18
CA LEU A 286 -14.53 12.59 -3.95
C LEU A 286 -14.42 11.37 -4.87
N THR A 287 -15.27 10.36 -4.64
CA THR A 287 -15.45 9.26 -5.62
C THR A 287 -16.42 9.71 -6.71
N SER A 288 -16.08 9.47 -7.96
CA SER A 288 -16.86 9.93 -9.12
C SER A 288 -16.82 8.92 -10.26
N GLY A 289 -17.70 9.10 -11.25
CA GLY A 289 -17.72 8.28 -12.47
C GLY A 289 -16.78 8.79 -13.57
N VAL A 290 -15.73 9.57 -13.25
CA VAL A 290 -14.82 10.21 -14.23
C VAL A 290 -13.88 9.22 -14.91
N LEU A 291 -13.67 8.05 -14.34
CA LEU A 291 -13.03 6.93 -15.02
C LEU A 291 -14.13 6.03 -15.61
N PRO A 292 -14.72 6.36 -16.79
CA PRO A 292 -15.63 5.45 -17.47
C PRO A 292 -14.86 4.32 -18.14
N GLU A 293 -15.59 3.26 -18.48
CA GLU A 293 -15.21 2.39 -19.59
C GLU A 293 -15.26 3.20 -20.89
N GLY A 294 -14.15 3.33 -21.61
CA GLY A 294 -14.11 4.12 -22.85
C GLY A 294 -12.73 4.32 -23.44
N ASP A 295 -12.62 5.32 -24.31
CA ASP A 295 -11.39 5.64 -25.04
C ASP A 295 -10.28 6.13 -24.10
N ALA A 296 -9.11 5.48 -24.19
CA ALA A 296 -7.96 5.78 -23.34
C ALA A 296 -7.49 7.25 -23.44
N SER A 297 -7.71 7.90 -24.58
CA SER A 297 -7.33 9.30 -24.78
C SER A 297 -8.22 10.27 -23.99
N GLU A 298 -9.52 9.99 -23.87
CA GLU A 298 -10.45 10.80 -23.09
C GLU A 298 -10.22 10.60 -21.59
N LEU A 299 -9.92 9.36 -21.19
CA LEU A 299 -9.51 9.02 -19.83
C LEU A 299 -8.28 9.82 -19.42
N ALA A 300 -7.23 9.81 -20.25
CA ALA A 300 -5.99 10.53 -19.99
C ALA A 300 -6.22 12.05 -19.87
N ARG A 301 -7.04 12.64 -20.75
CA ARG A 301 -7.41 14.06 -20.67
C ARG A 301 -8.15 14.38 -19.37
N SER A 302 -9.16 13.58 -19.03
CA SER A 302 -9.95 13.77 -17.80
C SER A 302 -9.08 13.71 -16.53
N VAL A 303 -8.11 12.80 -16.50
CA VAL A 303 -7.15 12.68 -15.40
C VAL A 303 -6.21 13.88 -15.34
N LEU A 304 -5.68 14.33 -16.49
CA LEU A 304 -4.80 15.50 -16.56
C LEU A 304 -5.51 16.80 -16.16
N ASP A 305 -6.77 16.97 -16.56
CA ASP A 305 -7.58 18.14 -16.20
C ASP A 305 -7.80 18.22 -14.68
N LEU A 306 -8.06 17.07 -14.03
CA LEU A 306 -8.18 17.01 -12.56
C LEU A 306 -6.85 17.31 -11.85
N TYR A 307 -5.72 16.81 -12.38
CA TYR A 307 -4.40 17.13 -11.81
C TYR A 307 -3.97 18.58 -12.02
N ALA A 308 -4.45 19.24 -13.08
CA ALA A 308 -4.20 20.65 -13.31
C ALA A 308 -4.95 21.53 -12.31
N ALA A 309 -6.16 21.12 -11.89
CA ALA A 309 -7.02 21.90 -11.01
C ALA A 309 -6.84 21.60 -9.51
N HIS A 310 -6.49 20.36 -9.15
CA HIS A 310 -6.48 19.88 -7.76
C HIS A 310 -5.18 19.16 -7.40
N SER A 311 -4.84 19.17 -6.11
CA SER A 311 -3.69 18.41 -5.62
C SER A 311 -3.98 16.91 -5.67
N ALA A 312 -2.98 16.11 -6.07
CA ALA A 312 -3.12 14.65 -6.13
C ALA A 312 -3.56 14.03 -4.80
N THR A 313 -3.20 14.63 -3.65
CA THR A 313 -3.58 14.16 -2.32
C THR A 313 -5.06 14.35 -1.96
N GLY A 314 -5.81 15.15 -2.73
CA GLY A 314 -7.25 15.34 -2.56
C GLY A 314 -8.10 14.55 -3.55
N LEU A 315 -7.48 13.76 -4.44
CA LEU A 315 -8.18 12.98 -5.45
C LEU A 315 -8.34 11.53 -5.00
N ALA A 316 -9.55 11.00 -5.21
CA ALA A 316 -9.85 9.58 -5.05
C ALA A 316 -10.16 8.97 -6.41
N TRP A 317 -9.62 7.78 -6.66
CA TRP A 317 -9.78 7.07 -7.92
C TRP A 317 -10.59 5.81 -7.71
N ASN A 318 -11.73 5.72 -8.39
CA ASN A 318 -12.57 4.54 -8.42
C ASN A 318 -13.07 4.32 -9.85
N LEU A 319 -13.37 3.09 -10.20
CA LEU A 319 -13.95 2.78 -11.51
C LEU A 319 -15.48 2.83 -11.41
N GLY A 320 -16.12 3.57 -12.31
CA GLY A 320 -17.59 3.70 -12.34
C GLY A 320 -18.20 4.57 -11.23
N GLY A 321 -19.53 4.61 -11.16
CA GLY A 321 -20.30 5.40 -10.17
C GLY A 321 -20.71 4.62 -8.92
N ARG A 322 -21.58 5.23 -8.09
CA ARG A 322 -22.08 4.70 -6.80
C ARG A 322 -22.73 3.31 -6.85
N GLY A 323 -23.16 2.88 -8.03
CA GLY A 323 -23.73 1.55 -8.30
C GLY A 323 -23.11 0.85 -9.50
N ALA A 324 -21.95 1.31 -9.98
CA ALA A 324 -21.19 0.53 -10.93
C ALA A 324 -20.71 -0.72 -10.19
N GLY A 325 -20.96 -1.88 -10.80
CA GLY A 325 -20.70 -3.18 -10.19
C GLY A 325 -19.21 -3.46 -10.01
N HIS A 326 -18.84 -4.74 -10.02
CA HIS A 326 -17.43 -5.11 -9.88
C HIS A 326 -16.61 -4.69 -11.10
N LEU A 327 -15.34 -4.36 -10.86
CA LEU A 327 -14.40 -3.90 -11.88
C LEU A 327 -14.30 -4.86 -13.07
N ALA A 328 -14.31 -6.18 -12.83
CA ALA A 328 -14.25 -7.16 -13.90
C ALA A 328 -15.53 -7.28 -14.74
N SER A 329 -16.69 -6.86 -14.20
CA SER A 329 -17.93 -6.75 -14.97
C SER A 329 -17.98 -5.49 -15.82
N LEU A 330 -17.33 -4.43 -15.35
CA LEU A 330 -17.24 -3.15 -16.03
C LEU A 330 -16.29 -3.25 -17.24
N VAL A 331 -14.99 -3.47 -17.01
CA VAL A 331 -13.99 -3.47 -18.10
C VAL A 331 -13.76 -4.83 -18.76
N GLY A 332 -14.44 -5.87 -18.27
CA GLY A 332 -14.19 -7.25 -18.65
C GLY A 332 -12.99 -7.88 -17.94
N PRO A 333 -12.95 -9.22 -17.83
CA PRO A 333 -11.95 -9.94 -17.02
C PRO A 333 -10.51 -9.81 -17.57
N ALA A 334 -10.35 -9.59 -18.88
CA ALA A 334 -9.04 -9.45 -19.51
C ALA A 334 -8.37 -8.11 -19.16
N LEU A 335 -9.15 -7.03 -19.03
CA LEU A 335 -8.64 -5.69 -18.71
C LEU A 335 -8.63 -5.40 -17.21
N ALA A 336 -9.29 -6.21 -16.39
CA ALA A 336 -9.38 -5.99 -14.95
C ALA A 336 -8.02 -5.77 -14.25
N PRO A 337 -6.97 -6.58 -14.51
CA PRO A 337 -5.66 -6.35 -13.90
C PRO A 337 -4.99 -5.05 -14.35
N LEU A 338 -5.25 -4.62 -15.60
CA LEU A 338 -4.70 -3.38 -16.15
C LEU A 338 -5.32 -2.16 -15.46
N TYR A 339 -6.64 -2.15 -15.28
CA TYR A 339 -7.32 -1.07 -14.56
C TYR A 339 -6.97 -1.06 -13.08
N GLN A 340 -6.77 -2.23 -12.45
CA GLN A 340 -6.28 -2.27 -11.08
C GLN A 340 -4.87 -1.67 -10.95
N LEU A 341 -3.96 -2.00 -11.89
CA LEU A 341 -2.63 -1.39 -11.95
C LEU A 341 -2.71 0.13 -12.16
N LEU A 342 -3.61 0.60 -13.03
CA LEU A 342 -3.85 2.02 -13.26
C LEU A 342 -4.29 2.72 -11.97
N LEU A 343 -5.31 2.21 -11.27
CA LEU A 343 -5.80 2.82 -10.03
C LEU A 343 -4.71 2.95 -8.96
N PHE A 344 -3.84 1.94 -8.83
CA PHE A 344 -2.72 1.98 -7.86
C PHE A 344 -1.52 2.84 -8.29
N THR A 345 -1.40 3.18 -9.58
CA THR A 345 -0.27 3.98 -10.09
C THR A 345 -0.64 5.45 -10.31
N LEU A 346 -1.93 5.78 -10.34
CA LEU A 346 -2.40 7.15 -10.38
C LEU A 346 -2.12 7.87 -9.04
N PRO A 347 -1.50 9.08 -9.08
CA PRO A 347 -1.38 9.92 -7.90
C PRO A 347 -2.73 10.23 -7.23
N GLY A 348 -2.96 9.67 -6.04
CA GLY A 348 -4.18 9.86 -5.27
C GLY A 348 -4.51 8.66 -4.40
N THR A 349 -5.75 8.62 -3.90
CA THR A 349 -6.24 7.53 -3.06
C THR A 349 -7.06 6.54 -3.90
N PRO A 350 -6.55 5.33 -4.21
CA PRO A 350 -7.34 4.32 -4.89
C PRO A 350 -8.43 3.76 -3.98
N VAL A 351 -9.62 3.61 -4.53
CA VAL A 351 -10.79 3.05 -3.87
C VAL A 351 -11.20 1.81 -4.65
N LEU A 352 -11.15 0.65 -3.99
CA LEU A 352 -11.46 -0.63 -4.59
C LEU A 352 -12.67 -1.23 -3.93
N GLN A 353 -13.55 -1.84 -4.72
CA GLN A 353 -14.67 -2.58 -4.18
C GLN A 353 -14.22 -3.99 -3.78
N TYR A 354 -14.88 -4.52 -2.76
CA TYR A 354 -14.78 -5.94 -2.43
C TYR A 354 -15.01 -6.80 -3.66
N GLY A 355 -14.13 -7.77 -3.91
CA GLY A 355 -14.24 -8.68 -5.02
C GLY A 355 -13.43 -8.25 -6.25
N ASP A 356 -13.06 -6.97 -6.37
CA ASP A 356 -12.20 -6.51 -7.46
C ASP A 356 -10.83 -7.20 -7.42
N GLU A 357 -10.32 -7.50 -6.22
CA GLU A 357 -9.02 -8.15 -6.05
C GLU A 357 -8.98 -9.62 -6.55
N ILE A 358 -10.15 -10.25 -6.69
CA ILE A 358 -10.27 -11.62 -7.19
C ILE A 358 -10.89 -11.69 -8.60
N GLY A 359 -11.19 -10.53 -9.20
CA GLY A 359 -11.94 -10.44 -10.45
C GLY A 359 -13.37 -10.97 -10.32
N LEU A 360 -14.04 -10.65 -9.21
CA LEU A 360 -15.45 -10.97 -9.04
C LEU A 360 -16.24 -10.27 -10.15
N MET A 361 -17.22 -10.99 -10.70
CA MET A 361 -18.11 -10.46 -11.73
C MET A 361 -19.53 -10.55 -11.18
N ASP A 362 -20.30 -9.51 -11.42
CA ASP A 362 -21.75 -9.48 -11.22
C ASP A 362 -22.44 -10.50 -12.11
N GLU A 363 -23.47 -11.16 -11.58
CA GLU A 363 -24.35 -11.98 -12.39
C GLU A 363 -25.26 -11.07 -13.23
N VAL A 364 -25.52 -11.46 -14.49
CA VAL A 364 -26.33 -10.71 -15.48
C VAL A 364 -27.83 -10.64 -15.08
N SER A 365 -28.19 -11.22 -13.94
CA SER A 365 -29.55 -11.19 -13.41
C SER A 365 -29.75 -9.91 -12.60
N ALA A 366 -30.55 -8.99 -13.17
CA ALA A 366 -31.19 -7.82 -12.56
C ALA A 366 -30.93 -7.59 -11.06
N GLY A 367 -30.36 -6.42 -10.74
CA GLY A 367 -30.51 -5.70 -9.48
C GLY A 367 -30.70 -6.53 -8.21
N ALA A 368 -29.61 -6.69 -7.45
CA ALA A 368 -29.55 -7.23 -6.09
C ALA A 368 -29.66 -8.76 -5.95
N ARG A 369 -28.49 -9.41 -5.88
CA ARG A 369 -28.15 -10.52 -4.94
C ARG A 369 -26.68 -10.92 -5.10
N LEU A 370 -25.80 -10.32 -4.29
CA LEU A 370 -24.34 -10.48 -4.35
C LEU A 370 -23.79 -11.44 -3.28
N ALA A 371 -24.10 -12.75 -3.30
CA ALA A 371 -23.56 -13.67 -2.28
C ALA A 371 -22.95 -14.99 -2.79
N ALA A 372 -22.98 -15.31 -4.08
CA ALA A 372 -22.73 -16.70 -4.48
C ALA A 372 -21.26 -17.09 -4.76
N ARG A 373 -20.32 -16.16 -4.99
CA ARG A 373 -19.06 -16.52 -5.67
C ARG A 373 -17.81 -16.75 -4.81
N TRP A 374 -17.85 -16.51 -3.49
CA TRP A 374 -16.77 -16.98 -2.59
C TRP A 374 -16.79 -18.51 -2.36
N ARG A 375 -17.89 -19.18 -2.73
CA ARG A 375 -18.13 -20.61 -2.48
C ARG A 375 -17.27 -21.57 -3.32
N GLN A 376 -16.74 -21.17 -4.47
CA GLN A 376 -16.20 -22.15 -5.45
C GLN A 376 -14.67 -22.20 -5.62
N ARG A 377 -13.89 -21.30 -5.01
CA ARG A 377 -12.42 -21.25 -5.23
C ARG A 377 -11.52 -21.72 -4.07
N LYS A 378 -12.06 -22.50 -3.12
CA LYS A 378 -11.27 -23.22 -2.11
C LYS A 378 -11.31 -24.75 -2.22
N GLY A 379 -11.95 -25.29 -3.27
CA GLY A 379 -12.12 -26.73 -3.47
C GLY A 379 -11.24 -27.40 -4.53
N LEU A 380 -10.30 -26.68 -5.17
CA LEU A 380 -9.37 -27.29 -6.12
C LEU A 380 -7.92 -27.04 -5.69
N GLU A 381 -7.41 -27.96 -4.89
CA GLU A 381 -6.00 -28.35 -4.99
C GLU A 381 -5.81 -29.08 -6.32
N ASN A 382 -5.19 -28.43 -7.32
CA ASN A 382 -4.21 -28.98 -8.28
C ASN A 382 -4.08 -28.12 -9.55
N PRO A 383 -2.90 -28.15 -10.21
CA PRO A 383 -2.48 -27.10 -11.12
C PRO A 383 -3.17 -27.12 -12.48
N VAL A 384 -3.26 -25.91 -13.03
CA VAL A 384 -3.70 -25.50 -14.36
C VAL A 384 -3.42 -26.54 -15.44
N VAL A 385 -4.49 -27.11 -16.01
CA VAL A 385 -4.47 -27.69 -17.36
C VAL A 385 -5.18 -26.70 -18.27
N LEU A 386 -4.45 -26.17 -19.25
CA LEU A 386 -4.95 -25.41 -20.39
C LEU A 386 -5.95 -26.28 -21.16
N ALA A 387 -7.25 -26.03 -20.99
CA ALA A 387 -8.26 -26.58 -21.87
C ALA A 387 -8.26 -25.78 -23.18
N THR A 388 -7.69 -26.39 -24.22
CA THR A 388 -7.87 -26.00 -25.61
C THR A 388 -9.36 -26.08 -25.96
N ALA A 389 -9.90 -24.98 -26.50
CA ALA A 389 -11.27 -24.94 -26.99
C ALA A 389 -11.43 -25.89 -28.19
N GLY A 390 -12.24 -26.93 -28.00
CA GLY A 390 -12.74 -27.79 -29.07
C GLY A 390 -13.72 -27.04 -29.98
N ALA A 391 -13.63 -27.37 -31.27
CA ALA A 391 -14.32 -26.77 -32.40
C ALA A 391 -15.86 -26.78 -32.32
N PRO A 392 -16.55 -25.85 -33.02
CA PRO A 392 -17.99 -25.93 -33.25
C PRO A 392 -18.32 -26.89 -34.41
N ALA A 393 -19.45 -27.58 -34.28
CA ALA A 393 -19.99 -28.53 -35.24
C ALA A 393 -20.46 -27.87 -36.56
N ALA A 394 -20.40 -28.70 -37.61
CA ALA A 394 -20.63 -28.40 -39.02
C ALA A 394 -22.00 -27.78 -39.36
N GLY A 395 -22.02 -26.85 -40.33
CA GLY A 395 -23.28 -26.41 -40.92
C GLY A 395 -23.30 -25.12 -41.75
N ALA A 396 -22.26 -24.73 -42.48
CA ALA A 396 -22.40 -23.72 -43.55
C ALA A 396 -21.30 -23.84 -44.60
N ARG A 397 -21.66 -24.14 -45.85
CA ARG A 397 -20.78 -24.05 -47.02
C ARG A 397 -20.63 -22.59 -47.43
N VAL A 398 -19.41 -22.05 -47.44
CA VAL A 398 -19.03 -20.94 -48.33
C VAL A 398 -17.59 -21.15 -48.83
N ASN A 399 -17.41 -20.92 -50.13
CA ASN A 399 -16.27 -21.23 -51.01
C ASN A 399 -14.97 -20.47 -50.66
N PRO A 400 -13.75 -21.06 -50.79
CA PRO A 400 -12.49 -20.39 -50.52
C PRO A 400 -11.88 -19.79 -51.79
N ALA A 401 -12.13 -18.51 -52.05
CA ALA A 401 -11.39 -17.74 -53.06
C ALA A 401 -11.44 -16.25 -52.74
N SER A 402 -10.54 -15.78 -51.86
CA SER A 402 -10.01 -14.40 -51.82
C SER A 402 -9.15 -14.15 -50.58
N LEU A 403 -8.01 -14.84 -50.48
CA LEU A 403 -6.87 -14.38 -49.69
C LEU A 403 -6.01 -13.51 -50.62
N ARG A 404 -6.17 -12.19 -50.55
CA ARG A 404 -5.16 -11.24 -51.02
C ARG A 404 -4.61 -10.47 -49.82
N LEU A 405 -3.36 -10.81 -49.49
CA LEU A 405 -2.46 -10.02 -48.67
C LEU A 405 -2.31 -8.61 -49.27
N GLY A 406 -2.55 -7.58 -48.44
CA GLY A 406 -2.14 -6.21 -48.69
C GLY A 406 -1.06 -5.84 -47.67
N ALA A 407 0.15 -5.61 -48.17
CA ALA A 407 1.32 -5.18 -47.41
C ALA A 407 1.33 -3.66 -47.16
N GLY A 408 2.02 -3.23 -46.10
CA GLY A 408 2.39 -1.83 -45.80
C GLY A 408 1.55 -1.22 -44.68
N GLN A 409 2.07 -0.48 -43.70
CA GLN A 409 3.38 0.12 -43.44
C GLN A 409 3.56 0.19 -41.92
N ALA A 410 4.74 -0.18 -41.43
CA ALA A 410 5.16 0.11 -40.06
C ALA A 410 5.67 1.55 -40.00
N MET A 411 5.04 2.41 -39.20
CA MET A 411 5.53 3.76 -38.93
C MET A 411 6.06 3.83 -37.50
N LEU A 412 7.39 3.79 -37.40
CA LEU A 412 8.17 4.13 -36.21
C LEU A 412 8.02 5.63 -35.92
N LEU A 413 7.38 5.98 -34.79
CA LEU A 413 7.41 7.34 -34.26
C LEU A 413 8.63 7.51 -33.35
N LYS A 414 9.62 8.24 -33.88
CA LYS A 414 10.78 8.80 -33.16
C LYS A 414 10.31 9.98 -32.29
N PHE A 415 10.66 9.95 -31.01
CA PHE A 415 10.60 11.12 -30.12
C PHE A 415 11.77 12.06 -30.40
N PRO A 416 11.58 13.38 -30.59
CA PRO A 416 12.63 14.36 -30.46
C PRO A 416 12.67 14.93 -29.03
N TYR A 417 13.81 14.73 -28.36
CA TYR A 417 14.28 15.57 -27.26
C TYR A 417 15.00 16.79 -27.86
N GLY A 418 14.75 18.00 -27.33
CA GLY A 418 15.61 19.16 -27.53
C GLY A 418 14.86 20.49 -27.54
N GLY A 419 15.08 21.30 -26.50
CA GLY A 419 14.58 22.66 -26.32
C GLY A 419 14.64 23.08 -24.86
#